data_AF-A0A2V5VMJ6-F1
#
_entry.id   AF-A0A2V5VMJ6-F1
#
_cell.length_a   1.000
_cell.length_b   1.000
_cell.length_c   1.000
_cell.angle_alpha   90.00
_cell.angle_beta   90.00
_cell.angle_gamma   90.00
#
_symmetry.space_group_name_H-M   'P 1'
#
loop_
_entity.id
_entity.type
_entity.pdbx_description
1 polymer ?
#
loop_
_entity_poly.entity_id
_entity_poly.type
_entity_poly.pdbx_seq_one_letter_code
_entity_poly.pdbx_strand_id
1 'polypeptide(L)'
;MADCHFFMPAPTKIWIIVAFAALYLIWGSTYLGIRFAIETIPPFLMAGTRFLIAGVIMYAIAWSQGIGKSTWRNWRTSLIIGACLLLGGNGGVTMSEKYIDSGLAALIVAIVPIYIVVLGWAAGMMPKPIPILWLGLVGGF
;
A
#
# COMPACT_ATOMS: atom_id res chain seq x y z
N MET A 1 26.16 -7.19 19.48
CA MET A 1 25.81 -5.76 19.39
C MET A 1 26.61 -5.19 18.24
N ALA A 2 26.02 -5.19 17.05
CA ALA A 2 26.58 -4.53 15.87
C ALA A 2 25.47 -3.62 15.36
N ASP A 3 25.40 -2.44 15.95
CA ASP A 3 24.47 -1.39 15.57
C ASP A 3 24.97 -0.80 14.25
N CYS A 4 24.70 -1.50 13.15
CA CYS A 4 24.75 -0.93 11.82
C CYS A 4 23.55 0.00 11.68
N HIS A 5 23.60 1.15 12.35
CA HIS A 5 22.81 2.30 11.95
C HIS A 5 23.28 2.71 10.56
N PHE A 6 22.62 2.14 9.55
CA PHE A 6 22.74 2.57 8.17
C PHE A 6 22.38 4.06 8.16
N PHE A 7 23.40 4.91 8.14
CA PHE A 7 23.24 6.35 8.02
C PHE A 7 22.71 6.60 6.60
N MET A 8 21.40 6.50 6.42
CA MET A 8 20.76 6.94 5.19
C MET A 8 20.96 8.46 5.14
N PRO A 9 21.81 8.99 4.24
CA PRO A 9 21.94 10.42 4.10
C PRO A 9 20.55 11.00 3.81
N ALA A 10 20.24 12.16 4.40
CA ALA A 10 18.97 12.83 4.15
C ALA A 10 18.75 12.93 2.63
N PRO A 11 17.65 12.38 2.10
CA PRO A 11 17.48 12.28 0.65
C PRO A 11 17.51 13.69 0.05
N THR A 12 18.38 13.91 -0.93
CA THR A 12 18.41 15.17 -1.67
C THR A 12 17.05 15.39 -2.34
N LYS A 13 16.64 16.67 -2.49
CA LYS A 13 15.32 17.03 -3.06
C LYS A 13 15.01 16.31 -4.38
N ILE A 14 16.04 16.03 -5.18
CA ILE A 14 15.94 15.29 -6.44
C ILE A 14 15.43 13.86 -6.23
N TRP A 15 15.95 13.13 -5.23
CA TRP A 15 15.47 11.78 -4.92
C TRP A 15 14.03 11.76 -4.43
N ILE A 16 13.62 12.80 -3.69
CA ILE A 16 12.23 12.97 -3.27
C ILE A 16 11.33 13.13 -4.51
N ILE A 17 11.69 14.03 -5.43
CA ILE A 17 10.92 14.25 -6.67
C ILE A 17 10.84 12.96 -7.50
N VAL A 18 11.96 12.24 -7.67
CA VAL A 18 12.00 10.98 -8.41
C VAL A 18 11.13 9.91 -7.74
N ALA A 19 11.16 9.81 -6.41
CA ALA A 19 10.32 8.87 -5.67
C ALA A 19 8.82 9.18 -5.84
N PHE A 20 8.42 10.45 -5.78
CA PHE A 20 7.04 10.87 -6.04
C PHE A 20 6.63 10.64 -7.50
N ALA A 21 7.51 10.93 -8.46
CA ALA A 21 7.24 10.67 -9.88
C ALA A 21 7.06 9.16 -10.14
N ALA A 22 7.93 8.32 -9.59
CA ALA A 22 7.81 6.88 -9.67
C ALA A 22 6.50 6.40 -9.02
N LEU A 23 6.15 6.93 -7.85
CA LEU A 23 4.89 6.62 -7.18
C LEU A 23 3.69 6.99 -8.06
N TYR A 24 3.63 8.20 -8.62
CA TYR A 24 2.50 8.61 -9.46
C TYR A 24 2.40 7.77 -10.74
N LEU A 25 3.52 7.49 -11.41
CA LEU A 25 3.52 6.73 -12.66
C LEU A 25 3.22 5.25 -12.44
N ILE A 26 3.93 4.60 -11.51
CA ILE A 26 3.80 3.15 -11.27
C ILE A 26 2.46 2.86 -10.59
N TRP A 27 2.11 3.64 -9.59
CA TRP A 27 0.89 3.40 -8.82
C TRP A 27 -0.36 3.83 -9.60
N GLY A 28 -0.31 4.97 -10.30
CA GLY A 28 -1.38 5.42 -11.19
C GLY A 28 -1.64 4.46 -12.35
N SER A 29 -0.59 3.99 -13.03
CA SER A 29 -0.74 3.01 -14.12
C SER A 29 -1.25 1.64 -13.64
N THR A 30 -1.06 1.30 -12.36
CA THR A 30 -1.59 0.06 -11.79
C THR A 30 -3.13 0.06 -11.80
N TYR A 31 -3.80 1.16 -11.46
CA TYR A 31 -5.28 1.26 -11.53
C TYR A 31 -5.78 1.09 -12.97
N LEU A 32 -5.09 1.70 -13.94
CA LEU A 32 -5.42 1.52 -15.35
C LEU A 32 -5.20 0.07 -15.79
N GLY A 33 -4.09 -0.54 -15.38
CA GLY A 33 -3.78 -1.95 -15.67
C GLY A 33 -4.75 -2.93 -15.04
N ILE A 34 -5.25 -2.65 -13.82
CA ILE A 34 -6.29 -3.46 -13.17
C ILE A 34 -7.57 -3.38 -14.01
N ARG A 35 -8.01 -2.19 -14.40
CA ARG A 35 -9.21 -2.01 -15.23
C ARG A 35 -9.15 -2.82 -16.53
N PHE A 36 -8.01 -2.81 -17.23
CA PHE A 36 -7.84 -3.65 -18.43
C PHE A 36 -7.77 -5.14 -18.12
N ALA A 37 -7.10 -5.53 -17.02
CA ALA A 37 -6.97 -6.93 -16.65
C ALA A 37 -8.31 -7.55 -16.21
N ILE A 38 -9.18 -6.79 -15.53
CA ILE A 38 -10.47 -7.30 -15.05
C ILE A 38 -11.50 -7.53 -16.16
N GLU A 39 -11.25 -7.00 -17.37
CA GLU A 39 -12.06 -7.30 -18.56
C GLU A 39 -11.86 -8.76 -19.02
N THR A 40 -10.70 -9.35 -18.73
CA THR A 40 -10.34 -10.70 -19.19
C THR A 40 -10.18 -11.71 -18.05
N ILE A 41 -9.78 -11.27 -16.86
CA ILE A 41 -9.47 -12.12 -15.70
C ILE A 41 -10.33 -11.69 -14.50
N PRO A 42 -10.96 -12.61 -13.74
CA PRO A 42 -11.69 -12.25 -12.53
C PRO A 42 -10.80 -11.46 -11.54
N PRO A 43 -11.30 -10.39 -10.91
CA PRO A 43 -10.50 -9.43 -10.12
C PRO A 43 -9.78 -10.08 -8.94
N PHE A 44 -10.47 -10.97 -8.22
CA PHE A 44 -9.85 -11.71 -7.11
C PHE A 44 -8.77 -12.68 -7.55
N LEU A 45 -8.89 -13.24 -8.76
CA LEU A 45 -7.86 -14.14 -9.32
C LEU A 45 -6.62 -13.33 -9.74
N MET A 46 -6.83 -12.17 -10.38
CA MET A 46 -5.73 -11.29 -10.76
C MET A 46 -5.01 -10.71 -9.53
N ALA A 47 -5.75 -10.15 -8.58
CA ALA A 47 -5.17 -9.64 -7.34
C ALA A 47 -4.50 -10.76 -6.53
N GLY A 48 -5.17 -11.91 -6.38
CA GLY A 48 -4.66 -13.07 -5.65
C GLY A 48 -3.35 -13.61 -6.22
N THR A 49 -3.27 -13.79 -7.54
CA THR A 49 -2.04 -14.27 -8.21
C THR A 49 -0.89 -13.28 -8.06
N ARG A 50 -1.13 -11.98 -8.26
CA ARG A 50 -0.12 -10.93 -8.07
C ARG A 50 0.48 -10.95 -6.66
N PHE A 51 -0.36 -11.00 -5.63
CA PHE A 51 0.12 -11.02 -4.24
C PHE A 51 0.72 -12.37 -3.83
N LEU A 52 0.25 -13.48 -4.38
CA LEU A 52 0.88 -14.80 -4.20
C LEU A 52 2.30 -14.79 -4.76
N ILE A 53 2.49 -14.32 -5.99
CA ILE A 53 3.81 -14.25 -6.63
C ILE A 53 4.74 -13.33 -5.82
N ALA A 54 4.27 -12.13 -5.45
CA ALA A 54 5.06 -11.22 -4.63
C ALA A 54 5.42 -11.81 -3.25
N GLY A 55 4.47 -12.48 -2.60
CA GLY A 55 4.67 -13.16 -1.32
C GLY A 55 5.68 -14.30 -1.41
N VAL A 56 5.60 -15.13 -2.46
CA VAL A 56 6.56 -16.23 -2.70
C VAL A 56 7.96 -15.69 -2.97
N ILE A 57 8.10 -14.65 -3.79
CA ILE A 57 9.40 -14.02 -4.06
C ILE A 57 10.00 -13.45 -2.77
N MET A 58 9.23 -12.69 -2.00
CA MET A 58 9.67 -12.14 -0.72
C MET A 58 10.04 -13.24 0.28
N TYR A 59 9.27 -14.33 0.33
CA TYR A 59 9.56 -15.47 1.18
C TYR A 59 10.85 -16.19 0.75
N ALA A 60 11.07 -16.37 -0.56
CA ALA A 60 12.29 -16.98 -1.09
C ALA A 60 13.53 -16.13 -0.78
N ILE A 61 13.41 -14.81 -0.92
CA ILE A 61 14.47 -13.85 -0.56
C ILE A 61 14.75 -13.92 0.94
N ALA A 62 13.71 -13.87 1.79
CA ALA A 62 13.85 -13.99 3.24
C ALA A 62 14.51 -15.31 3.66
N TRP A 63 14.16 -16.40 2.98
CA TRP A 63 14.73 -17.72 3.22
C TRP A 63 16.22 -17.78 2.82
N SER A 64 16.59 -17.18 1.68
CA SER A 64 17.99 -17.07 1.25
C SER A 64 18.86 -16.23 2.19
N GLN A 65 18.26 -15.34 2.97
CA GLN A 65 18.93 -14.54 4.00
C GLN A 65 19.12 -15.27 5.33
N GLY A 66 18.68 -16.54 5.43
CA GLY A 66 18.88 -17.36 6.63
C GLY A 66 18.01 -16.96 7.81
N ILE A 67 16.92 -16.22 7.57
CA ILE A 67 15.96 -15.85 8.61
C ILE A 67 15.30 -17.15 9.12
N GLY A 68 15.52 -17.47 10.40
CA GLY A 68 15.09 -18.73 11.02
C GLY A 68 13.59 -19.02 10.88
N LYS A 69 13.18 -20.27 11.20
CA LYS A 69 11.79 -20.74 11.03
C LYS A 69 10.80 -19.77 11.70
N SER A 70 9.96 -19.14 10.90
CA SER A 70 8.91 -18.23 11.39
C SER A 70 7.90 -19.00 12.25
N THR A 71 7.67 -18.51 13.47
CA THR A 71 6.73 -19.09 14.43
C THR A 71 5.30 -19.11 13.85
N TRP A 72 4.52 -20.15 14.16
CA TRP A 72 3.11 -20.27 13.73
C TRP A 72 2.25 -19.03 14.05
N ARG A 73 2.57 -18.34 15.15
CA ARG A 73 1.92 -17.07 15.53
C ARG A 73 2.17 -15.96 14.51
N ASN A 74 3.37 -15.85 13.95
CA ASN A 74 3.68 -14.88 12.90
C ASN A 74 2.96 -15.21 11.61
N TRP A 75 2.91 -16.49 11.23
CA TRP A 75 2.15 -16.94 10.07
C TRP A 75 0.67 -16.56 10.16
N ARG A 76 0.04 -16.80 11.32
CA ARG A 76 -1.36 -16.41 11.53
C ARG A 76 -1.56 -14.90 11.45
N THR A 77 -0.70 -14.10 12.08
CA THR A 77 -0.79 -12.63 12.01
C THR A 77 -0.58 -12.12 10.58
N SER A 78 0.43 -12.61 9.87
CA SER A 78 0.68 -12.26 8.47
C SER A 78 -0.46 -12.68 7.54
N LEU A 79 -1.09 -13.82 7.80
CA LEU A 79 -2.25 -14.28 7.04
C LEU A 79 -3.47 -13.38 7.28
N ILE A 80 -3.73 -12.98 8.53
CA ILE A 80 -4.83 -12.06 8.85
C ILE A 80 -4.60 -10.69 8.21
N ILE A 81 -3.41 -10.12 8.38
CA ILE A 81 -3.06 -8.82 7.80
C ILE A 81 -3.12 -8.89 6.27
N GLY A 82 -2.50 -9.92 5.68
CA GLY A 82 -2.52 -10.14 4.24
C GLY A 82 -3.94 -10.31 3.69
N ALA A 83 -4.79 -11.10 4.37
CA ALA A 83 -6.18 -11.29 3.99
C ALA A 83 -6.98 -9.98 4.08
N CYS A 84 -6.84 -9.20 5.15
CA CYS A 84 -7.49 -7.88 5.24
C CYS A 84 -7.02 -6.92 4.15
N LEU A 85 -5.73 -6.89 3.85
CA LEU A 85 -5.14 -5.98 2.88
C LEU A 85 -5.51 -6.38 1.44
N LEU A 86 -5.64 -7.68 1.19
CA LEU A 86 -5.95 -8.25 -0.12
C LEU A 86 -7.44 -8.35 -0.40
N LEU A 87 -8.28 -8.70 0.59
CA LEU A 87 -9.74 -8.76 0.42
C LEU A 87 -10.39 -7.39 0.62
N GLY A 88 -9.99 -6.65 1.66
CA GLY A 88 -10.54 -5.34 1.98
C GLY A 88 -9.92 -4.25 1.12
N GLY A 89 -8.60 -4.05 1.25
CA GLY A 89 -7.89 -2.94 0.60
C GLY A 89 -7.82 -3.08 -0.92
N ASN A 90 -6.92 -3.93 -1.41
CA ASN A 90 -6.70 -4.10 -2.86
C ASN A 90 -7.86 -4.81 -3.55
N GLY A 91 -8.45 -5.83 -2.91
CA GLY A 91 -9.59 -6.57 -3.44
C GLY A 91 -10.82 -5.68 -3.60
N GLY A 92 -11.11 -4.86 -2.59
CA GLY A 92 -12.16 -3.85 -2.66
C GLY A 92 -11.96 -2.87 -3.82
N VAL A 93 -10.73 -2.38 -4.02
CA VAL A 93 -10.39 -1.52 -5.18
C VAL A 93 -10.63 -2.27 -6.50
N THR A 94 -10.07 -3.45 -6.68
CA THR A 94 -10.25 -4.24 -7.92
C THR A 94 -11.71 -4.62 -8.21
N MET A 95 -12.52 -4.79 -7.16
CA MET A 95 -13.96 -5.03 -7.28
C MET A 95 -14.71 -3.74 -7.64
N SER A 96 -14.32 -2.61 -7.03
CA SER A 96 -14.92 -1.31 -7.33
C SER A 96 -14.65 -0.86 -8.77
N GLU A 97 -13.49 -1.22 -9.33
CA GLU A 97 -13.16 -0.95 -10.72
C GLU A 97 -14.04 -1.71 -11.73
N LYS A 98 -14.87 -2.68 -11.32
CA LYS A 98 -15.91 -3.23 -12.20
C LYS A 98 -17.08 -2.29 -12.37
N TYR A 99 -17.37 -1.48 -11.35
CA TYR A 99 -18.56 -0.63 -11.30
C TYR A 99 -18.24 0.84 -11.60
N ILE A 100 -16.98 1.23 -11.49
CA ILE A 100 -16.52 2.62 -11.55
C ILE A 100 -15.28 2.72 -12.44
N ASP A 101 -15.12 3.85 -13.15
CA ASP A 101 -13.93 4.14 -13.96
C ASP A 101 -12.68 4.28 -13.09
N SER A 102 -11.53 3.86 -13.63
CA SER A 102 -10.23 3.87 -12.93
C SER A 102 -9.83 5.25 -12.43
N GLY A 103 -10.22 6.33 -13.13
CA GLY A 103 -10.00 7.71 -12.68
C GLY A 103 -10.78 8.07 -11.41
N LEU A 104 -12.04 7.66 -11.31
CA LEU A 104 -12.85 7.90 -10.11
C LEU A 104 -12.41 6.99 -8.96
N ALA A 105 -12.01 5.75 -9.25
CA ALA A 105 -11.40 4.86 -8.25
C ALA A 105 -10.10 5.47 -7.67
N ALA A 106 -9.21 5.99 -8.53
CA ALA A 106 -7.98 6.65 -8.08
C ALA A 106 -8.26 7.89 -7.23
N LEU A 107 -9.28 8.69 -7.58
CA LEU A 107 -9.68 9.88 -6.83
C LEU A 107 -10.25 9.52 -5.45
N ILE A 108 -11.02 8.44 -5.34
CA ILE A 108 -11.51 7.94 -4.05
C ILE A 108 -10.36 7.35 -3.22
N VAL A 109 -9.36 6.71 -3.83
CA VAL A 109 -8.19 6.24 -3.07
C VAL A 109 -7.30 7.42 -2.64
N ALA A 110 -7.31 8.54 -3.37
CA ALA A 110 -6.56 9.74 -3.00
C ALA A 110 -6.99 10.33 -1.64
N ILE A 111 -8.22 10.07 -1.16
CA ILE A 111 -8.67 10.51 0.18
C ILE A 111 -8.21 9.58 1.33
N VAL A 112 -7.56 8.46 1.05
CA VAL A 112 -7.02 7.54 2.08
C VAL A 112 -6.13 8.23 3.13
N PRO A 113 -5.19 9.14 2.79
CA PRO A 113 -4.39 9.87 3.76
C PRO A 113 -5.24 10.63 4.79
N ILE A 114 -6.38 11.18 4.35
CA ILE A 114 -7.34 11.88 5.20
C ILE A 114 -7.88 10.93 6.26
N TYR A 115 -8.36 9.75 5.84
CA TYR A 115 -8.85 8.73 6.76
C TYR A 115 -7.76 8.26 7.73
N ILE A 116 -6.51 8.10 7.26
CA ILE A 116 -5.39 7.70 8.13
C ILE A 116 -5.14 8.74 9.23
N VAL A 117 -5.12 10.03 8.90
CA VAL A 117 -4.89 11.10 9.88
C VAL A 117 -6.05 11.19 10.88
N VAL A 118 -7.29 11.15 10.39
CA VAL A 118 -8.49 11.25 11.24
C VAL A 118 -8.61 10.04 12.17
N LEU A 119 -8.49 8.82 11.63
CA LEU A 119 -8.58 7.60 12.41
C LEU A 119 -7.38 7.41 13.34
N GLY A 120 -6.17 7.79 12.91
CA GLY A 120 -4.96 7.74 13.73
C GLY A 120 -5.02 8.68 14.93
N TRP A 121 -5.59 9.88 14.74
CA TRP A 121 -5.89 10.80 15.83
C TRP A 121 -6.99 10.25 16.76
N ALA A 122 -8.10 9.78 16.20
CA ALA A 122 -9.23 9.25 16.98
C ALA A 122 -8.86 8.00 17.79
N ALA A 123 -7.99 7.15 17.26
CA ALA A 123 -7.48 5.95 17.94
C ALA A 123 -6.37 6.26 18.96
N GLY A 124 -5.96 7.52 19.11
CA GLY A 124 -4.90 7.93 20.05
C GLY A 124 -3.49 7.48 19.65
N MET A 125 -3.31 7.01 18.41
CA MET A 125 -2.01 6.53 17.92
C MET A 125 -1.12 7.67 17.39
N MET A 126 -1.71 8.83 17.06
CA MET A 126 -1.01 10.00 16.54
C MET A 126 -1.26 11.27 17.38
N PRO A 127 -0.26 12.16 17.51
CA PRO A 127 -0.44 13.47 18.15
C PRO A 127 -1.46 14.35 17.40
N LYS A 128 -2.06 15.32 18.11
CA LYS A 128 -3.12 16.18 17.58
C LYS A 128 -2.71 16.82 16.23
N PRO A 129 -3.55 16.72 15.18
CA PRO A 129 -3.27 17.31 13.87
C PRO A 129 -3.00 18.82 13.98
N ILE A 130 -1.91 19.27 13.37
CA ILE A 130 -1.49 20.68 13.31
C ILE A 130 -2.51 21.45 12.45
N PRO A 131 -2.83 22.73 12.74
CA PRO A 131 -3.79 23.52 11.92
C PRO A 131 -3.48 23.56 10.42
N ILE A 132 -2.21 23.48 10.04
CA ILE A 132 -1.76 23.43 8.63
C ILE A 132 -2.14 22.11 7.94
N LEU A 133 -2.23 21.02 8.69
CA LEU A 133 -2.66 19.71 8.18
C LEU A 133 -4.15 19.73 7.86
N TRP A 134 -4.96 20.44 8.64
CA TRP A 134 -6.38 20.67 8.33
C TRP A 134 -6.59 21.49 7.06
N LEU A 135 -5.72 22.47 6.79
CA LEU A 135 -5.78 23.24 5.54
C LEU A 135 -5.39 22.39 4.32
N GLY A 136 -4.43 21.47 4.45
CA GLY A 136 -4.13 20.48 3.41
C GLY A 136 -5.32 19.55 3.15
N LEU A 137 -5.85 18.95 4.22
CA LEU A 137 -6.99 18.03 4.21
C LEU A 137 -8.23 18.62 3.52
N VAL A 138 -8.51 19.90 3.70
CA VAL A 138 -9.65 20.59 3.07
C VAL A 138 -9.33 21.07 1.65
N GLY A 139 -8.07 21.45 1.37
CA GLY A 139 -7.66 22.07 0.11
C GLY A 139 -7.43 21.10 -1.05
N GLY A 140 -7.24 19.81 -0.78
CA GLY A 140 -7.10 18.81 -1.84
C GLY A 140 -6.18 17.63 -1.52
N PHE A 141 -5.53 17.60 -0.34
CA PHE A 141 -4.77 16.48 0.23
C PHE A 141 -4.47 16.68 1.71
#